data_AF-A0A2I0WCG3-F1
#
_entry.id   AF-A0A2I0WCG3-F1
#
_cell.length_a   1.000
_cell.length_b   1.000
_cell.length_c   1.000
_cell.angle_alpha   90.00
_cell.angle_beta   90.00
_cell.angle_gamma   90.00
#
_symmetry.space_group_name_H-M   'P 1'
#
loop_
_entity.id
_entity.type
_entity.pdbx_description
1 polymer ?
#
loop_
_entity_poly.entity_id
_entity_poly.type
_entity_poly.pdbx_seq_one_letter_code
_entity_poly.pdbx_strand_id
1 'polypeptide(L)'
;MSVNLILVPIIKEKHWTLLVGNKSKKLWQSFDSLPKATHKAILPKVISHLYEETKNIFNDDLMKWPIKLITNVPTQDNSVDCGLFVCKYMETVIQHESVQWDVHKNWQSSMTLFKAEFAYALLCTNIH
;
A
#
# COMPACT_ATOMS: atom_id res chain seq x y z
N MET A 1 8.47 -11.46 -16.87
CA MET A 1 7.22 -11.35 -16.08
C MET A 1 6.70 -9.93 -16.24
N SER A 2 5.45 -9.73 -16.63
CA SER A 2 4.85 -8.38 -16.69
C SER A 2 4.60 -7.90 -15.26
N VAL A 3 5.18 -6.77 -14.87
CA VAL A 3 4.85 -6.09 -13.61
C VAL A 3 3.44 -5.55 -13.73
N ASN A 4 2.49 -6.16 -13.01
CA ASN A 4 1.06 -5.82 -13.07
C ASN A 4 0.62 -4.85 -11.96
N LEU A 5 1.48 -4.60 -10.97
CA LEU A 5 1.19 -3.77 -9.81
C LEU A 5 2.10 -2.54 -9.78
N ILE A 6 1.53 -1.38 -9.47
CA ILE A 6 2.24 -0.15 -9.13
C ILE A 6 2.04 0.06 -7.63
N LEU A 7 3.12 0.09 -6.86
CA LEU A 7 3.07 0.29 -5.41
C LEU A 7 3.55 1.71 -5.08
N VAL A 8 2.70 2.50 -4.44
CA VAL A 8 2.98 3.89 -4.10
C VAL A 8 2.75 4.09 -2.59
N PRO A 9 3.79 3.93 -1.75
CA PRO A 9 3.75 4.38 -0.38
C PRO A 9 3.59 5.90 -0.34
N ILE A 10 2.63 6.39 0.45
CA ILE A 10 2.33 7.82 0.57
C ILE A 10 2.51 8.20 2.04
N ILE A 11 3.35 9.20 2.29
CA ILE A 11 3.45 9.86 3.59
C ILE A 11 2.70 11.18 3.57
N LYS A 12 1.76 11.34 4.50
CA LYS A 12 1.12 12.62 4.78
C LYS A 12 1.32 12.96 6.24
N GLU A 13 2.02 14.07 6.50
CA GLU A 13 2.47 14.46 7.85
C GLU A 13 3.31 13.35 8.49
N LYS A 14 2.73 12.57 9.41
CA LYS A 14 3.39 11.47 10.13
C LYS A 14 2.74 10.10 9.87
N HIS A 15 1.79 10.02 8.95
CA HIS A 15 1.03 8.80 8.69
C HIS A 15 1.36 8.22 7.31
N TRP A 16 1.62 6.93 7.28
CA TRP A 16 1.88 6.17 6.06
C TRP A 16 0.60 5.49 5.57
N THR A 17 0.33 5.62 4.27
CA THR A 17 -0.73 4.93 3.56
C THR A 17 -0.16 4.28 2.30
N LEU A 18 -0.90 3.39 1.68
CA LEU A 18 -0.49 2.72 0.44
C LEU A 18 -1.54 2.91 -0.65
N LEU A 19 -1.09 3.33 -1.82
CA LEU A 19 -1.88 3.31 -3.05
C LEU A 19 -1.31 2.22 -3.97
N VAL A 20 -2.17 1.32 -4.43
CA VAL A 20 -1.81 0.22 -5.33
C VAL A 20 -2.58 0.37 -6.63
N GLY A 21 -1.85 0.44 -7.75
CA GLY A 21 -2.42 0.43 -9.10
C GLY A 21 -2.36 -0.97 -9.68
N ASN A 22 -3.51 -1.55 -10.05
CA ASN A 22 -3.56 -2.81 -10.77
C ASN A 22 -3.75 -2.54 -12.26
N LYS A 23 -2.71 -2.78 -13.05
CA LYS A 23 -2.69 -2.49 -14.50
C LYS A 23 -3.71 -3.34 -15.27
N SER A 24 -3.85 -4.62 -14.92
CA SER A 24 -4.79 -5.54 -15.56
C SER A 24 -6.25 -5.14 -15.33
N LYS A 25 -6.55 -4.68 -14.11
CA LYS A 25 -7.91 -4.22 -13.71
C LYS A 25 -8.15 -2.74 -13.99
N LYS A 26 -7.12 -1.98 -14.38
CA LYS A 26 -7.13 -0.51 -14.52
C LYS A 26 -7.80 0.17 -13.32
N LEU A 27 -7.37 -0.19 -12.12
CA LEU A 27 -7.99 0.20 -10.85
C LEU A 27 -6.93 0.64 -9.83
N TRP A 28 -7.22 1.72 -9.11
CA TRP A 28 -6.47 2.13 -7.92
C TRP A 28 -7.13 1.59 -6.65
N GLN A 29 -6.33 1.08 -5.72
CA GLN A 29 -6.76 0.61 -4.41
C GLN A 29 -5.99 1.36 -3.32
N SER A 30 -6.70 2.01 -2.40
CA SER A 30 -6.11 2.74 -1.27
C SER A 30 -6.24 1.93 0.01
N PHE A 31 -5.14 1.79 0.73
CA PHE A 31 -5.02 1.09 2.00
C PHE A 31 -4.56 2.06 3.07
N ASP A 32 -5.25 2.04 4.21
CA ASP A 32 -5.02 2.96 5.32
C ASP A 32 -5.30 2.25 6.64
N SER A 33 -4.28 2.09 7.48
CA SER A 33 -4.38 1.47 8.80
C SER A 33 -4.99 2.39 9.87
N LEU A 34 -5.08 3.71 9.61
CA LEU A 34 -5.82 4.70 10.40
C LEU A 34 -6.68 5.58 9.49
N PRO A 35 -7.80 5.05 8.94
CA PRO A 35 -8.62 5.74 7.97
C PRO A 35 -9.03 7.15 8.40
N LYS A 36 -8.63 8.16 7.62
CA LYS A 36 -9.12 9.55 7.75
C LYS A 36 -9.54 10.09 6.41
N ALA A 37 -10.61 10.90 6.40
CA ALA A 37 -11.12 11.55 5.19
C ALA A 37 -10.03 12.38 4.47
N THR A 38 -9.11 12.97 5.24
CA THR A 38 -8.02 13.81 4.71
C THR A 38 -6.93 13.00 3.98
N HIS A 39 -6.82 11.69 4.23
CA HIS A 39 -5.89 10.80 3.51
C HIS A 39 -6.44 10.46 2.11
N LYS A 40 -7.76 10.27 1.99
CA LYS A 40 -8.43 10.08 0.69
C LYS A 40 -8.26 11.31 -0.22
N ALA A 41 -8.37 12.51 0.35
CA ALA A 41 -8.40 13.76 -0.41
C ALA A 41 -7.12 14.01 -1.24
N ILE A 42 -5.99 13.41 -0.87
CA ILE A 42 -4.72 13.62 -1.57
C ILE A 42 -4.49 12.66 -2.75
N LEU A 43 -5.25 11.57 -2.85
CA LEU A 43 -5.01 10.51 -3.85
C LEU A 43 -5.06 11.01 -5.30
N PRO A 44 -6.02 11.86 -5.73
CA PRO A 44 -6.03 12.38 -7.10
C PRO A 44 -4.77 13.19 -7.44
N LYS A 45 -4.26 13.96 -6.47
CA LYS A 45 -3.03 14.74 -6.65
C LYS A 45 -1.81 13.83 -6.79
N VAL A 46 -1.73 12.77 -5.98
CA VAL A 46 -0.64 11.77 -6.07
C VAL A 46 -0.67 11.06 -7.43
N ILE A 47 -1.84 10.61 -7.88
CA ILE A 47 -2.00 9.94 -9.18
C ILE A 47 -1.65 10.90 -10.33
N SER A 48 -2.08 12.15 -10.26
CA SER A 48 -1.74 13.17 -11.26
C SER A 48 -0.24 13.40 -11.35
N HIS A 49 0.44 13.54 -10.21
CA HIS A 49 1.88 13.72 -10.19
C HIS A 49 2.61 12.50 -10.77
N LEU A 50 2.23 11.28 -10.33
CA LEU A 50 2.77 10.03 -10.87
C LEU A 50 2.56 9.92 -12.39
N TYR A 51 1.37 10.27 -12.87
CA TYR A 51 1.07 10.26 -14.31
C TYR A 51 1.95 11.25 -15.07
N GLU A 52 2.09 12.48 -14.61
CA GLU A 52 2.93 13.48 -15.29
C GLU A 52 4.40 13.02 -15.42
N GLU A 53 4.93 12.35 -14.40
CA GLU A 53 6.29 11.80 -14.41
C GLU A 53 6.44 10.56 -15.31
N THR A 54 5.34 9.83 -15.55
CA THR A 54 5.40 8.50 -16.18
C THR A 54 4.61 8.38 -17.49
N LYS A 55 3.94 9.45 -17.95
CA LYS A 55 3.10 9.46 -19.16
C LYS A 55 3.83 9.11 -20.46
N ASN A 56 5.16 9.24 -20.48
CA ASN A 56 6.00 8.85 -21.62
C ASN A 56 6.54 7.41 -21.51
N ILE A 57 6.28 6.74 -20.38
CA ILE A 57 6.73 5.37 -20.08
C ILE A 57 5.55 4.39 -20.13
N PHE A 58 4.39 4.79 -19.62
CA PHE A 58 3.17 3.99 -19.66
C PHE A 58 2.26 4.42 -20.80
N ASN A 59 1.78 3.46 -21.59
CA ASN A 59 0.78 3.70 -22.63
C ASN A 59 -0.65 3.91 -22.09
N ASP A 60 -0.84 3.72 -20.79
CA ASP A 60 -2.14 3.88 -20.11
C ASP A 60 -2.22 5.22 -19.39
N ASP A 61 -3.37 5.87 -19.52
CA ASP A 61 -3.72 7.06 -18.75
C ASP A 61 -4.14 6.67 -17.33
N LEU A 62 -3.17 6.72 -16.42
CA LEU A 62 -3.30 6.36 -15.00
C LEU A 62 -4.37 7.19 -14.27
N MET A 63 -4.67 8.41 -14.74
CA MET A 63 -5.66 9.32 -14.13
C MET A 63 -7.10 8.84 -14.35
N LYS A 64 -7.34 8.03 -15.39
CA LYS A 64 -8.68 7.54 -15.73
C LYS A 64 -9.12 6.34 -14.90
N TRP A 65 -8.22 5.72 -14.15
CA TRP A 65 -8.55 4.55 -13.36
C TRP A 65 -9.34 4.95 -12.11
N PRO A 66 -10.47 4.28 -11.80
CA PRO A 66 -11.22 4.56 -10.59
C PRO A 66 -10.41 4.27 -9.33
N ILE A 67 -10.71 4.98 -8.24
CA ILE A 67 -10.09 4.78 -6.92
C ILE A 67 -11.06 4.07 -6.00
N LYS A 68 -10.68 2.88 -5.54
CA LYS A 68 -11.40 2.11 -4.52
C LYS A 68 -10.69 2.23 -3.17
N LEU A 69 -11.43 2.61 -2.14
CA LEU A 69 -10.96 2.53 -0.76
C LEU A 69 -11.17 1.12 -0.25
N ILE A 70 -10.14 0.52 0.33
CA ILE A 70 -10.25 -0.80 0.94
C ILE A 70 -10.47 -0.60 2.44
N THR A 71 -11.69 -0.88 2.90
CA THR A 71 -12.14 -0.54 4.26
C THR A 71 -12.06 -1.71 5.25
N ASN A 72 -11.93 -2.94 4.76
CA ASN A 72 -11.88 -4.16 5.57
C ASN A 72 -10.44 -4.63 5.84
N VAL A 73 -9.46 -3.75 5.71
CA VAL A 73 -8.05 -4.05 5.99
C VAL A 73 -7.76 -4.05 7.49
N PRO A 74 -6.74 -4.82 7.94
CA PRO A 74 -6.30 -4.77 9.33
C PRO A 74 -5.90 -3.35 9.74
N THR A 75 -6.41 -2.84 10.85
CA THR A 75 -6.12 -1.47 11.33
C THR A 75 -5.14 -1.48 12.49
N GLN A 76 -4.46 -0.35 12.69
CA GLN A 76 -3.62 -0.14 13.87
C GLN A 76 -4.39 0.61 14.97
N ASP A 77 -3.92 0.50 16.20
CA ASP A 77 -4.47 1.20 17.37
C ASP A 77 -3.50 2.22 18.00
N ASN A 78 -2.29 2.36 17.44
CA ASN A 78 -1.26 3.28 17.88
C ASN A 78 -0.80 4.22 16.75
N SER A 79 0.21 5.07 16.97
CA SER A 79 0.69 6.05 15.98
C SER A 79 2.01 5.68 15.29
N VAL A 80 2.63 4.54 15.63
CA VAL A 80 4.00 4.21 15.21
C VAL A 80 4.09 3.03 14.24
N ASP A 81 3.02 2.22 14.13
CA ASP A 81 3.06 1.00 13.30
C ASP A 81 2.67 1.23 11.83
N CYS A 82 2.23 2.44 11.44
CA CYS A 82 1.67 2.71 10.10
C CYS A 82 2.62 2.31 8.95
N GLY A 83 3.92 2.54 9.10
CA GLY A 83 4.91 2.14 8.10
C GLY A 83 5.00 0.62 7.93
N LEU A 84 4.90 -0.14 9.04
CA LEU A 84 4.93 -1.60 8.99
C LEU A 84 3.63 -2.18 8.45
N PHE A 85 2.47 -1.58 8.75
CA PHE A 85 1.21 -1.91 8.09
C PHE A 85 1.30 -1.74 6.58
N VAL A 86 1.88 -0.63 6.10
CA VAL A 86 2.14 -0.42 4.66
C VAL A 86 3.01 -1.53 4.08
N CYS A 87 4.08 -1.94 4.78
CA CYS A 87 4.92 -3.05 4.34
C CYS A 87 4.15 -4.37 4.23
N LYS A 88 3.35 -4.72 5.26
CA LYS A 88 2.54 -5.94 5.25
C LYS A 88 1.43 -5.90 4.19
N TYR A 89 0.82 -4.74 3.92
CA TYR A 89 -0.11 -4.58 2.81
C TYR A 89 0.57 -4.87 1.47
N MET A 90 1.75 -4.28 1.23
CA MET A 90 2.53 -4.52 0.01
C MET A 90 2.87 -6.01 -0.16
N GLU A 91 3.39 -6.64 0.88
CA GLU A 91 3.69 -8.08 0.89
C GLU A 91 2.46 -8.91 0.49
N THR A 92 1.31 -8.63 1.12
CA THR A 92 0.06 -9.38 0.90
C THR A 92 -0.44 -9.22 -0.54
N VAL A 93 -0.45 -8.00 -1.09
CA VAL A 93 -0.96 -7.77 -2.47
C VAL A 93 -0.01 -8.29 -3.55
N ILE A 94 1.30 -8.41 -3.25
CA ILE A 94 2.27 -9.02 -4.15
C ILE A 94 2.06 -10.55 -4.18
N GLN A 95 1.83 -11.16 -3.03
CA GLN A 95 1.71 -12.62 -2.90
C GLN A 95 0.36 -13.17 -3.41
N HIS A 96 -0.68 -12.34 -3.43
CA HIS A 96 -2.04 -12.80 -3.72
C HIS A 96 -2.76 -11.92 -4.75
N GLU A 97 -3.30 -12.53 -5.81
CA GLU A 97 -4.08 -11.85 -6.84
C GLU A 97 -5.45 -11.32 -6.32
N SER A 98 -6.00 -12.01 -5.31
CA SER A 98 -7.22 -11.67 -4.61
C SER A 98 -7.02 -11.90 -3.12
N VAL A 99 -7.30 -10.87 -2.31
CA VAL A 99 -7.11 -10.90 -0.85
C VAL A 99 -8.46 -10.74 -0.17
N GLN A 100 -8.77 -11.67 0.73
CA GLN A 100 -9.91 -11.56 1.65
C GLN A 100 -9.42 -10.89 2.93
N TRP A 101 -9.49 -9.56 3.01
CA TRP A 101 -8.90 -8.82 4.13
C TRP A 101 -9.56 -9.10 5.49
N ASP A 102 -10.81 -9.54 5.49
CA ASP A 102 -11.58 -9.81 6.71
C ASP A 102 -11.01 -10.95 7.59
N VAL A 103 -10.21 -11.86 7.03
CA VAL A 103 -9.56 -12.95 7.80
C VAL A 103 -8.24 -12.51 8.47
N HIS A 104 -7.72 -11.32 8.18
CA HIS A 104 -6.40 -10.87 8.63
C HIS A 104 -6.43 -9.87 9.81
N LYS A 105 -7.54 -9.79 10.57
CA LYS A 105 -7.80 -8.70 11.52
C LYS A 105 -6.81 -8.57 12.70
N ASN A 106 -6.00 -9.59 12.99
CA ASN A 106 -5.17 -9.63 14.20
C ASN A 106 -3.76 -9.05 14.04
N TRP A 107 -3.45 -8.34 12.95
CA TRP A 107 -2.10 -7.83 12.68
C TRP A 107 -1.52 -6.99 13.82
N GLN A 108 -2.32 -6.12 14.45
CA GLN A 108 -1.86 -5.26 15.53
C GLN A 108 -1.24 -6.07 16.69
N SER A 109 -1.83 -7.21 17.05
CA SER A 109 -1.29 -8.11 18.09
C SER A 109 0.04 -8.78 17.72
N SER A 110 0.33 -8.86 16.42
CA SER A 110 1.56 -9.47 15.88
C SER A 110 2.64 -8.45 15.53
N MET A 111 2.42 -7.15 15.78
CA MET A 111 3.36 -6.09 15.36
C MET A 111 4.76 -6.25 15.97
N THR A 112 4.87 -6.73 17.21
CA THR A 112 6.18 -7.02 17.83
C THR A 112 6.96 -8.07 17.03
N LEU A 113 6.29 -9.15 16.61
CA LEU A 113 6.89 -10.18 15.78
C LEU A 113 7.26 -9.64 14.41
N PHE A 114 6.34 -8.94 13.73
CA PHE A 114 6.60 -8.38 12.40
C PHE A 114 7.75 -7.37 12.39
N LYS A 115 7.92 -6.58 13.47
CA LYS A 115 9.08 -5.68 13.62
C LYS A 115 10.38 -6.47 13.70
N ALA A 116 10.40 -7.55 14.47
CA ALA A 116 11.58 -8.40 14.59
C ALA A 116 11.91 -9.10 13.26
N GLU A 117 10.91 -9.64 12.57
CA GLU A 117 11.06 -10.25 11.24
C GLU A 117 11.57 -9.23 10.21
N PHE A 118 11.02 -8.02 10.20
CA PHE A 118 11.44 -6.95 9.30
C PHE A 118 12.89 -6.53 9.57
N ALA A 119 13.27 -6.36 10.85
CA ALA A 119 14.65 -6.04 11.21
C ALA A 119 15.62 -7.17 10.82
N TYR A 120 15.23 -8.43 11.06
CA TYR A 120 16.02 -9.60 10.64
C TYR A 120 16.20 -9.64 9.13
N ALA A 121 15.14 -9.41 8.35
CA ALA A 121 15.24 -9.35 6.89
C ALA A 121 16.24 -8.27 6.44
N LEU A 122 16.11 -7.03 6.95
CA LEU A 122 17.03 -5.96 6.58
C LEU A 122 18.50 -6.28 6.89
N LEU A 123 18.77 -6.87 8.04
CA LEU A 123 20.12 -7.09 8.54
C LEU A 123 20.77 -8.38 8.03
N CYS A 124 19.97 -9.42 7.77
CA CYS A 124 20.49 -10.77 7.56
C CYS A 124 20.24 -11.33 6.15
N THR A 125 19.27 -10.82 5.40
CA THR A 125 18.99 -11.35 4.05
C THR A 125 19.76 -10.63 2.92
N ASN A 126 20.60 -9.64 3.25
CA ASN A 126 21.45 -8.91 2.30
C ASN A 126 22.96 -9.20 2.47
N ILE A 127 23.35 -10.22 3.24
CA ILE A 127 24.75 -10.68 3.31
C ILE A 127 24.94 -11.76 2.24
N HIS A 128 25.28 -11.33 1.03
CA HIS A 128 25.83 -12.18 -0.03
C HIS A 128 27.16 -11.60 -0.49
#